data_AF-A0A7Z9I6D2-F1
#
_entry.id   AF-A0A7Z9I6D2-F1
#
_cell.length_a   1.000
_cell.length_b   1.000
_cell.length_c   1.000
_cell.angle_alpha   90.00
_cell.angle_beta   90.00
_cell.angle_gamma   90.00
#
_symmetry.space_group_name_H-M   'P 1'
#
loop_
_entity.id
_entity.type
_entity.pdbx_description
1 polymer ?
#
loop_
_entity_poly.entity_id
_entity_poly.type
_entity_poly.pdbx_seq_one_letter_code
_entity_poly.pdbx_strand_id
1 'polypeptide(L)'
;MLKKKGKYSLVNPKSHYSCVRFSKQVIKRLLNYKKNKKNELKKENILFPPIDFPNTYDKKINKIGGIDIFLLASGASDGHVAFNNIYSKLNQGTHIAKLSKKTREDNMKTFPQFKKLSEVPKYGLTVGLKTIYSLSKQGILVLAGKQKRRAYQKINSLKKFDREWPASIIYKCKKNSIYVDKKTQTT
;
A
#
# COMPACT_ATOMS: atom_id res chain seq x y z
N MET A 1 9.23 7.09 6.36
CA MET A 1 9.54 7.47 7.75
C MET A 1 11.05 7.54 7.94
N LEU A 2 11.48 8.40 8.86
CA LEU A 2 12.86 8.51 9.30
C LEU A 2 13.01 7.82 10.67
N LYS A 3 14.22 7.36 10.99
CA LYS A 3 14.55 6.81 12.31
C LYS A 3 15.82 7.48 12.81
N LYS A 4 15.76 8.18 13.95
CA LYS A 4 16.90 8.85 14.59
C LYS A 4 16.88 8.55 16.08
N LYS A 5 18.01 8.06 16.63
CA LYS A 5 18.14 7.70 18.05
C LYS A 5 16.99 6.81 18.55
N GLY A 6 16.66 5.74 17.81
CA GLY A 6 15.59 4.80 18.16
C GLY A 6 14.15 5.28 17.87
N LYS A 7 13.91 6.59 17.77
CA LYS A 7 12.57 7.16 17.53
C LYS A 7 12.26 7.27 16.04
N TYR A 8 11.01 6.97 15.68
CA TYR A 8 10.50 7.14 14.33
C TYR A 8 9.86 8.53 14.16
N SER A 9 9.98 9.10 12.97
CA SER A 9 9.25 10.32 12.58
C SER A 9 8.72 10.23 11.16
N LEU A 10 7.65 10.97 10.89
CA LEU A 10 7.13 11.13 9.54
C LEU A 10 8.09 11.98 8.71
N VAL A 11 8.11 11.70 7.41
CA VAL A 11 8.78 12.56 6.44
C VAL A 11 7.97 13.86 6.28
N ASN A 12 8.57 14.90 5.70
CA ASN A 12 7.84 16.14 5.43
C ASN A 12 6.58 15.82 4.60
N PRO A 13 5.37 16.17 5.08
CA PRO A 13 4.13 15.81 4.41
C PRO A 13 3.98 16.46 3.03
N LYS A 14 4.79 17.47 2.68
CA LYS A 14 4.86 18.14 1.37
C LYS A 14 5.88 17.51 0.40
N SER A 15 6.69 16.54 0.83
CA SER A 15 7.67 15.88 -0.05
C SER A 15 6.99 15.18 -1.24
N HIS A 16 7.68 15.10 -2.38
CA HIS A 16 7.12 14.50 -3.61
C HIS A 16 6.70 13.03 -3.44
N TYR A 17 7.37 12.30 -2.55
CA TYR A 17 7.12 10.90 -2.21
C TYR A 17 6.21 10.70 -0.97
N SER A 18 5.64 11.77 -0.43
CA SER A 18 4.76 11.70 0.75
C SER A 18 3.40 11.10 0.38
N CYS A 19 3.01 10.01 1.05
CA CYS A 19 1.66 9.45 0.92
C CYS A 19 0.58 10.46 1.38
N VAL A 20 0.89 11.33 2.35
CA VAL A 20 -0.03 12.39 2.80
C VAL A 20 -0.26 13.41 1.68
N ARG A 21 0.82 13.83 1.01
CA ARG A 21 0.72 14.75 -0.16
C ARG A 21 -0.11 14.11 -1.25
N PHE A 22 0.25 12.88 -1.64
CA PHE A 22 -0.40 12.16 -2.72
C PHE A 22 -1.91 11.97 -2.46
N SER A 23 -2.27 11.59 -1.23
CA SER A 23 -3.67 11.44 -0.82
C SER A 23 -4.47 12.75 -0.95
N LYS A 24 -3.88 13.87 -0.49
CA LYS A 24 -4.56 15.17 -0.48
C LYS A 24 -4.61 15.85 -1.85
N GLN A 25 -3.56 15.71 -2.66
CA GLN A 25 -3.43 16.45 -3.94
C GLN A 25 -3.89 15.64 -5.15
N VAL A 26 -3.74 14.31 -5.10
CA VAL A 26 -4.07 13.44 -6.24
C VAL A 26 -5.36 12.67 -5.95
N ILE A 27 -5.36 11.81 -4.92
CA ILE A 27 -6.51 10.92 -4.66
C ILE A 27 -7.77 11.72 -4.36
N LYS A 28 -7.72 12.67 -3.42
CA LYS A 28 -8.87 13.52 -3.08
C LYS A 28 -9.44 14.21 -4.32
N ARG A 29 -8.57 14.78 -5.17
CA ARG A 29 -8.97 15.47 -6.40
C ARG A 29 -9.69 14.53 -7.36
N LEU A 30 -9.15 13.32 -7.57
CA LEU A 30 -9.76 12.31 -8.43
C LEU A 30 -11.11 11.83 -7.87
N LEU A 31 -11.19 11.55 -6.58
CA LEU A 31 -12.44 11.13 -5.92
C LEU A 31 -13.51 12.22 -5.87
N ASN A 32 -13.12 13.48 -6.01
CA ASN A 32 -14.02 14.63 -6.08
C ASN A 32 -14.31 15.10 -7.51
N TYR A 33 -13.80 14.40 -8.52
CA TYR A 33 -14.09 14.73 -9.90
C TYR A 33 -15.62 14.71 -10.15
N LYS A 34 -16.15 15.81 -10.69
CA LYS A 34 -17.60 16.07 -10.90
C LYS A 34 -18.46 16.07 -9.62
N LYS A 35 -17.88 16.10 -8.42
CA LYS A 35 -18.63 16.24 -7.17
C LYS A 35 -18.79 17.71 -6.78
N ASN A 36 -19.94 18.04 -6.19
CA ASN A 36 -20.19 19.34 -5.57
C ASN A 36 -19.73 19.34 -4.09
N LYS A 37 -19.79 20.49 -3.42
CA LYS A 37 -19.40 20.65 -2.00
C LYS A 37 -20.21 19.77 -1.03
N LYS A 38 -21.45 19.41 -1.37
CA LYS A 38 -22.30 18.57 -0.51
C LYS A 38 -21.79 17.13 -0.44
N ASN A 39 -21.28 16.61 -1.57
CA ASN A 39 -20.91 15.20 -1.72
C ASN A 39 -19.39 14.98 -1.82
N GLU A 40 -18.58 16.03 -1.67
CA GLU A 40 -17.13 15.92 -1.74
C GLU A 40 -16.55 15.11 -0.56
N LEU A 41 -15.42 14.43 -0.80
CA LEU A 41 -14.63 13.83 0.26
C LEU A 41 -14.09 14.93 1.18
N LYS A 42 -14.52 14.94 2.44
CA LYS A 42 -14.05 15.89 3.44
C LYS A 42 -12.67 15.52 3.98
N LYS A 43 -11.90 16.49 4.48
CA LYS A 43 -10.49 16.27 4.90
C LYS A 43 -10.41 15.36 6.13
N GLU A 44 -11.35 15.50 7.04
CA GLU A 44 -11.53 14.70 8.25
C GLU A 44 -11.77 13.20 7.98
N ASN A 45 -12.26 12.87 6.77
CA ASN A 45 -12.47 11.51 6.33
C ASN A 45 -11.23 10.89 5.65
N ILE A 46 -10.11 11.62 5.57
CA ILE A 46 -8.82 11.12 5.08
C ILE A 46 -7.97 10.74 6.28
N LEU A 47 -7.96 9.45 6.59
CA LEU A 47 -7.35 8.90 7.80
C LEU A 47 -5.95 8.32 7.51
N PHE A 48 -5.07 8.42 8.52
CA PHE A 48 -3.75 7.79 8.52
C PHE A 48 -3.51 7.11 9.86
N PRO A 49 -2.72 6.02 9.89
CA PRO A 49 -2.29 5.39 11.13
C PRO A 49 -1.42 6.34 11.97
N PRO A 50 -1.59 6.36 13.31
CA PRO A 50 -0.71 7.11 14.20
C PRO A 50 0.66 6.42 14.30
N ILE A 51 1.71 7.22 14.52
CA ILE A 51 3.09 6.72 14.56
C ILE A 51 3.43 5.98 15.86
N ASP A 52 2.95 6.49 17.00
CA ASP A 52 3.32 5.97 18.32
C ASP A 52 2.60 4.66 18.64
N PHE A 53 1.36 4.53 18.19
CA PHE A 53 0.53 3.33 18.41
C PHE A 53 -0.12 2.82 17.11
N PRO A 54 0.66 2.35 16.11
CA PRO A 54 0.15 1.94 14.80
C PRO A 54 -0.99 0.92 14.88
N ASN A 55 -0.89 -0.02 15.82
CA ASN A 55 -1.86 -1.08 16.05
C ASN A 55 -3.27 -0.57 16.41
N THR A 56 -3.41 0.65 16.94
CA THR A 56 -4.72 1.25 17.24
C THR A 56 -5.50 1.58 15.97
N TYR A 57 -4.83 1.68 14.82
CA TYR A 57 -5.48 1.99 13.55
C TYR A 57 -6.46 0.90 13.10
N ASP A 58 -6.14 -0.38 13.34
CA ASP A 58 -7.04 -1.50 13.04
C ASP A 58 -8.33 -1.41 13.85
N LYS A 59 -8.25 -0.97 15.12
CA LYS A 59 -9.43 -0.71 15.97
C LYS A 59 -10.26 0.44 15.40
N LYS A 60 -9.61 1.50 14.91
CA LYS A 60 -10.29 2.63 14.27
C LYS A 60 -11.02 2.21 12.99
N ILE A 61 -10.37 1.41 12.14
CA ILE A 61 -10.98 0.83 10.93
C ILE A 61 -12.22 0.00 11.30
N ASN A 62 -12.12 -0.87 12.31
CA ASN A 62 -13.26 -1.65 12.77
C ASN A 62 -14.41 -0.79 13.30
N LYS A 63 -14.10 0.25 14.08
CA LYS A 63 -15.11 1.15 14.66
C LYS A 63 -15.92 1.88 13.58
N ILE A 64 -15.35 2.14 12.41
CA ILE A 64 -16.04 2.77 11.28
C ILE A 64 -16.68 1.76 10.31
N GLY A 65 -16.73 0.47 10.67
CA GLY A 65 -17.41 -0.57 9.89
C GLY A 65 -16.53 -1.36 8.92
N GLY A 66 -15.21 -1.21 9.00
CA GLY A 66 -14.25 -1.87 8.10
C GLY A 66 -13.99 -1.10 6.82
N ILE A 67 -13.53 -1.81 5.79
CA ILE A 67 -13.16 -1.27 4.48
C ILE A 67 -14.02 -1.94 3.41
N ASP A 68 -14.92 -1.21 2.76
CA ASP A 68 -15.74 -1.79 1.69
C ASP A 68 -14.90 -2.25 0.50
N ILE A 69 -14.01 -1.37 0.01
CA ILE A 69 -13.11 -1.65 -1.11
C ILE A 69 -11.68 -1.31 -0.68
N PHE A 70 -10.80 -2.31 -0.72
CA PHE A 70 -9.37 -2.14 -0.50
C PHE A 70 -8.63 -2.23 -1.83
N LEU A 71 -8.19 -1.09 -2.35
CA LEU A 71 -7.32 -1.03 -3.54
C LEU A 71 -5.89 -1.43 -3.18
N LEU A 72 -5.36 -2.42 -3.87
CA LEU A 72 -4.05 -3.01 -3.66
C LEU A 72 -3.21 -2.91 -4.92
N ALA A 73 -1.89 -2.88 -4.71
CA ALA A 73 -0.88 -3.04 -5.75
C ALA A 73 0.21 -3.99 -5.23
N SER A 74 0.95 -4.61 -6.14
CA SER A 74 2.11 -5.44 -5.82
C SER A 74 3.40 -4.68 -6.10
N GLY A 75 4.42 -4.87 -5.27
CA GLY A 75 5.82 -4.64 -5.64
C GLY A 75 6.14 -5.37 -6.93
N ALA A 76 6.93 -4.73 -7.81
CA ALA A 76 7.22 -5.30 -9.13
C ALA A 76 8.14 -6.52 -9.02
N SER A 77 9.00 -6.52 -8.02
CA SER A 77 10.14 -7.43 -7.96
C SER A 77 10.21 -8.31 -6.71
N ASP A 78 9.72 -7.82 -5.57
CA ASP A 78 9.69 -8.53 -4.27
C ASP A 78 8.27 -8.87 -3.79
N GLY A 79 7.24 -8.59 -4.61
CA GLY A 79 5.87 -8.95 -4.31
C GLY A 79 5.25 -8.28 -3.09
N HIS A 80 5.88 -7.23 -2.55
CA HIS A 80 5.34 -6.55 -1.38
C HIS A 80 3.93 -6.01 -1.64
N VAL A 81 3.12 -5.87 -0.59
CA VAL A 81 1.79 -5.23 -0.66
C VAL A 81 1.66 -4.23 0.48
N ALA A 82 1.25 -3.00 0.15
CA ALA A 82 1.52 -1.84 0.99
C ALA A 82 3.03 -1.77 1.31
N PHE A 83 3.47 -1.94 2.55
CA PHE A 83 4.90 -2.17 2.88
C PHE A 83 5.19 -3.53 3.51
N ASN A 84 4.26 -4.48 3.41
CA ASN A 84 4.45 -5.85 3.90
C ASN A 84 5.37 -6.62 2.95
N ASN A 85 6.46 -7.16 3.47
CA ASN A 85 7.46 -7.93 2.73
C ASN A 85 7.45 -9.41 3.17
N ILE A 86 8.37 -10.23 2.66
CA ILE A 86 8.45 -11.67 2.98
C ILE A 86 8.61 -11.99 4.48
N TYR A 87 9.05 -11.01 5.29
CA TYR A 87 9.19 -11.14 6.73
C TYR A 87 7.94 -10.72 7.51
N SER A 88 6.93 -10.17 6.84
CA SER A 88 5.67 -9.79 7.46
C SER A 88 4.86 -11.04 7.83
N LYS A 89 4.33 -11.06 9.06
CA LYS A 89 3.52 -12.19 9.53
C LYS A 89 2.09 -12.06 8.98
N LEU A 90 1.49 -13.18 8.61
CA LEU A 90 0.11 -13.22 8.10
C LEU A 90 -0.88 -12.55 9.07
N ASN A 91 -0.75 -12.83 10.37
CA ASN A 91 -1.64 -12.29 11.42
C ASN A 91 -1.23 -10.89 11.93
N GLN A 92 -0.26 -10.23 11.28
CA GLN A 92 0.20 -8.92 11.68
C GLN A 92 -0.80 -7.83 11.25
N GLY A 93 -1.15 -6.94 12.20
CA GLY A 93 -1.93 -5.73 11.94
C GLY A 93 -1.08 -4.54 11.52
N THR A 94 -1.62 -3.33 11.61
CA THR A 94 -0.88 -2.09 11.28
C THR A 94 0.39 -1.94 12.12
N HIS A 95 1.51 -1.65 11.46
CA HIS A 95 2.84 -1.58 12.08
C HIS A 95 3.82 -0.70 11.27
N ILE A 96 5.00 -0.44 11.85
CA ILE A 96 6.13 0.16 11.13
C ILE A 96 6.97 -0.95 10.50
N ALA A 97 7.10 -0.94 9.18
CA ALA A 97 7.89 -1.90 8.42
C ALA A 97 9.24 -1.30 7.99
N LYS A 98 10.29 -2.11 8.03
CA LYS A 98 11.57 -1.79 7.38
C LYS A 98 11.44 -2.09 5.89
N LEU A 99 11.72 -1.11 5.04
CA LEU A 99 11.65 -1.26 3.60
C LEU A 99 12.88 -2.01 3.10
N SER A 100 12.67 -3.04 2.29
CA SER A 100 13.77 -3.80 1.69
C SER A 100 14.55 -2.92 0.71
N LYS A 101 15.79 -3.31 0.38
CA LYS A 101 16.54 -2.64 -0.69
C LYS A 101 15.73 -2.63 -1.99
N LYS A 102 15.10 -3.77 -2.31
CA LYS A 102 14.29 -3.96 -3.51
C LYS A 102 13.05 -3.06 -3.55
N THR A 103 12.30 -2.96 -2.45
CA THR A 103 11.17 -2.03 -2.32
C THR A 103 11.63 -0.59 -2.56
N ARG A 104 12.79 -0.21 -2.02
CA ARG A 104 13.34 1.15 -2.19
C ARG A 104 13.80 1.42 -3.62
N GLU A 105 14.37 0.42 -4.31
CA GLU A 105 14.69 0.51 -5.75
C GLU A 105 13.43 0.64 -6.61
N ASP A 106 12.37 -0.13 -6.33
CA ASP A 106 11.09 -0.01 -7.02
C ASP A 106 10.46 1.38 -6.79
N ASN A 107 10.62 1.97 -5.61
CA ASN A 107 10.21 3.35 -5.34
C ASN A 107 10.99 4.37 -6.15
N MET A 108 12.28 4.18 -6.42
CA MET A 108 13.04 5.10 -7.28
C MET A 108 12.47 5.15 -8.71
N LYS A 109 12.00 4.01 -9.23
CA LYS A 109 11.31 3.97 -10.54
C LYS A 109 9.97 4.69 -10.53
N THR A 110 9.31 4.72 -9.37
CA THR A 110 8.00 5.36 -9.18
C THR A 110 8.13 6.88 -8.97
N PHE A 111 9.20 7.31 -8.31
CA PHE A 111 9.44 8.71 -7.94
C PHE A 111 10.74 9.21 -8.58
N PRO A 112 10.70 9.73 -9.82
CA PRO A 112 11.88 10.06 -10.62
C PRO A 112 12.73 11.22 -10.07
N GLN A 113 12.23 11.94 -9.06
CA GLN A 113 12.98 12.98 -8.38
C GLN A 113 14.04 12.41 -7.42
N PHE A 114 13.93 11.14 -7.01
CA PHE A 114 15.01 10.49 -6.26
C PHE A 114 16.24 10.32 -7.16
N LYS A 115 17.38 10.85 -6.71
CA LYS A 115 18.65 10.72 -7.41
C LYS A 115 19.51 9.60 -6.87
N LYS A 116 19.36 9.27 -5.58
CA LYS A 116 20.15 8.24 -4.90
C LYS A 116 19.26 7.41 -3.99
N LEU A 117 19.62 6.12 -3.84
CA LEU A 117 18.87 5.21 -2.95
C LEU A 117 18.84 5.71 -1.50
N SER A 118 19.87 6.45 -1.04
CA SER A 118 19.94 7.03 0.30
C SER A 118 18.80 8.02 0.61
N GLU A 119 18.24 8.67 -0.40
CA GLU A 119 17.12 9.63 -0.26
C GLU A 119 15.78 8.92 -0.01
N VAL A 120 15.66 7.67 -0.45
CA VAL A 120 14.44 6.87 -0.24
C VAL A 120 14.35 6.49 1.24
N PRO A 121 13.23 6.77 1.93
CA PRO A 121 13.05 6.38 3.32
C PRO A 121 13.33 4.89 3.57
N LYS A 122 13.85 4.56 4.75
CA LYS A 122 14.18 3.18 5.15
C LYS A 122 13.01 2.45 5.82
N TYR A 123 11.99 3.18 6.24
CA TYR A 123 10.84 2.64 6.97
C TYR A 123 9.54 3.22 6.44
N GLY A 124 8.45 2.46 6.56
CA GLY A 124 7.10 2.87 6.19
C GLY A 124 6.09 2.45 7.27
N LEU A 125 5.08 3.28 7.50
CA LEU A 125 3.93 2.94 8.32
C LEU A 125 2.90 2.27 7.41
N THR A 126 2.47 1.06 7.75
CA THR A 126 1.66 0.22 6.86
C THR A 126 0.56 -0.47 7.62
N VAL A 127 -0.58 -0.66 6.96
CA VAL A 127 -1.52 -1.71 7.38
C VAL A 127 -0.85 -3.08 7.24
N GLY A 128 -1.23 -4.02 8.08
CA GLY A 128 -0.68 -5.37 8.04
C GLY A 128 -1.43 -6.30 7.09
N LEU A 129 -0.89 -7.49 6.84
CA LEU A 129 -1.57 -8.52 6.06
C LEU A 129 -2.93 -8.87 6.67
N LYS A 130 -3.01 -8.99 8.01
CA LYS A 130 -4.28 -9.23 8.71
C LYS A 130 -5.28 -8.13 8.45
N THR A 131 -4.87 -6.87 8.54
CA THR A 131 -5.73 -5.72 8.28
C THR A 131 -6.33 -5.81 6.87
N ILE A 132 -5.52 -6.16 5.86
CA ILE A 132 -5.95 -6.26 4.47
C ILE A 132 -7.04 -7.34 4.30
N TYR A 133 -6.79 -8.59 4.70
CA TYR A 133 -7.74 -9.67 4.40
C TYR A 133 -8.93 -9.73 5.36
N SER A 134 -8.75 -9.32 6.63
CA SER A 134 -9.81 -9.46 7.65
C SER A 134 -10.72 -8.26 7.78
N LEU A 135 -10.24 -7.05 7.45
CA LEU A 135 -11.03 -5.83 7.59
C LEU A 135 -11.58 -5.30 6.26
N SER A 136 -11.29 -5.96 5.14
CA SER A 136 -11.87 -5.62 3.84
C SER A 136 -13.07 -6.49 3.49
N LYS A 137 -14.12 -5.90 2.91
CA LYS A 137 -15.22 -6.62 2.30
C LYS A 137 -14.84 -7.10 0.89
N GLN A 138 -14.10 -6.27 0.14
CA GLN A 138 -13.53 -6.62 -1.16
C GLN A 138 -12.11 -6.08 -1.31
N GLY A 139 -11.16 -6.94 -1.67
CA GLY A 139 -9.83 -6.56 -2.12
C GLY A 139 -9.79 -6.46 -3.65
N ILE A 140 -9.16 -5.41 -4.18
CA ILE A 140 -8.96 -5.24 -5.62
C ILE A 140 -7.48 -5.02 -5.88
N LEU A 141 -6.82 -5.99 -6.50
CA LEU A 141 -5.42 -5.87 -6.91
C LEU A 141 -5.33 -5.34 -8.33
N VAL A 142 -4.62 -4.23 -8.53
CA VAL A 142 -4.40 -3.64 -9.86
C VAL A 142 -2.92 -3.77 -10.24
N LEU A 143 -2.67 -4.38 -11.40
CA LEU A 143 -1.34 -4.56 -11.98
C LEU A 143 -1.32 -3.92 -13.37
N ALA A 144 -0.68 -2.74 -13.48
CA ALA A 144 -0.63 -1.99 -14.72
C ALA A 144 0.81 -1.61 -15.11
N GLY A 145 1.10 -1.69 -16.41
CA GLY A 145 2.40 -1.43 -17.01
C GLY A 145 3.35 -2.63 -17.03
N LYS A 146 4.21 -2.69 -18.06
CA LYS A 146 5.16 -3.79 -18.33
C LYS A 146 6.00 -4.19 -17.10
N GLN A 147 6.35 -3.24 -16.25
CA GLN A 147 7.11 -3.47 -15.03
C GLN A 147 6.40 -4.38 -14.02
N LYS A 148 5.08 -4.56 -14.11
CA LYS A 148 4.29 -5.43 -13.23
C LYS A 148 4.16 -6.86 -13.75
N ARG A 149 4.75 -7.21 -14.91
CA ARG A 149 4.64 -8.53 -15.53
C ARG A 149 5.06 -9.68 -14.62
N ARG A 150 6.22 -9.57 -13.97
CA ARG A 150 6.70 -10.58 -13.01
C ARG A 150 5.71 -10.77 -11.87
N ALA A 151 5.16 -9.69 -11.35
CA ALA A 151 4.16 -9.74 -10.29
C ALA A 151 2.88 -10.43 -10.74
N TYR A 152 2.41 -10.10 -11.95
CA TYR A 152 1.25 -10.77 -12.55
C TYR A 152 1.48 -12.27 -12.73
N GLN A 153 2.58 -12.67 -13.37
CA GLN A 153 2.91 -14.08 -13.61
C GLN A 153 2.95 -14.86 -12.29
N LYS A 154 3.63 -14.31 -11.26
CA LYS A 154 3.76 -14.99 -9.97
C LYS A 154 2.44 -15.10 -9.23
N ILE A 155 1.65 -14.04 -9.18
CA ILE A 155 0.34 -14.07 -8.51
C ILE A 155 -0.60 -15.04 -9.24
N ASN A 156 -0.67 -14.96 -10.56
CA ASN A 156 -1.53 -15.81 -11.39
C ASN A 156 -1.17 -17.30 -11.27
N SER A 157 0.12 -17.63 -11.13
CA SER A 157 0.55 -19.02 -10.93
C SER A 157 0.22 -19.55 -9.54
N LEU A 158 0.25 -18.70 -8.50
CA LEU A 158 0.08 -19.13 -7.11
C LEU A 158 -1.36 -19.54 -6.80
N LYS A 159 -2.36 -18.74 -7.21
CA LYS A 159 -3.80 -18.93 -6.92
C LYS A 159 -4.16 -19.12 -5.44
N LYS A 160 -3.20 -18.90 -4.52
CA LYS A 160 -3.35 -18.93 -3.06
C LYS A 160 -2.35 -17.98 -2.44
N PHE A 161 -2.51 -17.68 -1.15
CA PHE A 161 -1.51 -16.91 -0.42
C PHE A 161 -0.21 -17.69 -0.28
N ASP A 162 0.88 -17.01 -0.62
CA ASP A 162 2.27 -17.41 -0.41
C ASP A 162 3.01 -16.24 0.24
N ARG A 163 3.70 -16.51 1.35
CA ARG A 163 4.47 -15.50 2.07
C ARG A 163 5.65 -14.99 1.25
N GLU A 164 6.20 -15.80 0.35
CA GLU A 164 7.28 -15.41 -0.55
C GLU A 164 6.82 -14.40 -1.63
N TRP A 165 5.51 -14.23 -1.79
CA TRP A 165 4.92 -13.16 -2.61
C TRP A 165 3.74 -12.48 -1.87
N PRO A 166 4.00 -11.56 -0.93
CA PRO A 166 2.98 -11.03 -0.01
C PRO A 166 1.70 -10.48 -0.68
N ALA A 167 1.78 -9.92 -1.89
CA ALA A 167 0.64 -9.44 -2.65
C ALA A 167 -0.37 -10.54 -3.04
N SER A 168 0.03 -11.81 -2.97
CA SER A 168 -0.89 -12.95 -3.05
C SER A 168 -1.90 -13.00 -1.88
N ILE A 169 -1.78 -12.10 -0.89
CA ILE A 169 -2.79 -11.91 0.17
C ILE A 169 -4.18 -11.60 -0.40
N ILE A 170 -4.25 -11.10 -1.64
CA ILE A 170 -5.49 -10.92 -2.38
C ILE A 170 -6.37 -12.18 -2.37
N TYR A 171 -5.78 -13.38 -2.41
CA TYR A 171 -6.51 -14.65 -2.38
C TYR A 171 -7.10 -15.00 -1.01
N LYS A 172 -6.72 -14.28 0.06
CA LYS A 172 -7.36 -14.38 1.38
C LYS A 172 -8.46 -13.35 1.61
N CYS A 173 -8.59 -12.33 0.74
CA CYS A 173 -9.67 -11.36 0.87
C CYS A 173 -11.02 -12.05 0.55
N LYS A 174 -12.05 -11.78 1.39
CA LYS A 174 -13.37 -12.43 1.31
C LYS A 174 -13.98 -12.36 -0.08
N LYS A 175 -13.96 -11.18 -0.69
CA LYS A 175 -14.18 -10.99 -2.13
C LYS A 175 -12.89 -10.44 -2.72
N ASN A 176 -12.46 -10.96 -3.86
CA ASN A 176 -11.24 -10.53 -4.51
C ASN A 176 -11.42 -10.35 -6.02
N SER A 177 -10.69 -9.39 -6.57
CA SER A 177 -10.64 -9.14 -8.00
C SER A 177 -9.21 -8.72 -8.38
N ILE A 178 -8.70 -9.24 -9.49
CA ILE A 178 -7.37 -8.91 -10.01
C ILE A 178 -7.55 -8.29 -11.39
N TYR A 179 -7.18 -7.02 -11.53
CA TYR A 179 -7.23 -6.28 -12.80
C TYR A 179 -5.83 -6.09 -13.35
N VAL A 180 -5.68 -6.40 -14.63
CA VAL A 180 -4.39 -6.39 -15.32
C VAL A 180 -4.56 -5.71 -16.67
N ASP A 181 -3.68 -4.77 -17.02
CA ASP A 181 -3.72 -4.14 -18.34
C ASP A 181 -3.08 -5.03 -19.42
N LYS A 182 -3.40 -4.77 -20.70
CA LYS A 182 -2.85 -5.55 -21.82
C LYS A 182 -1.31 -5.54 -21.81
N LYS A 183 -0.69 -4.40 -21.48
CA LYS A 183 0.79 -4.24 -21.47
C LYS A 183 1.47 -5.13 -20.43
N THR A 184 0.81 -5.46 -19.32
CA THR A 184 1.31 -6.37 -18.30
C THR A 184 1.20 -7.83 -18.73
N GLN A 185 0.20 -8.16 -19.57
CA GLN A 185 -0.07 -9.52 -20.04
C GLN A 185 0.80 -9.95 -21.22
N THR A 186 1.21 -9.03 -22.10
CA THR A 186 2.02 -9.38 -23.28
C THR A 186 3.44 -9.81 -22.88
N THR A 187 4.07 -10.65 -23.71
CA THR A 187 5.46 -11.11 -23.60
C THR A 187 6.50 -10.00 -23.75
#